data_AF-A0A7V8XQP9-F1
#
_entry.id   AF-A0A7V8XQP9-F1
#
_cell.length_a   1.000
_cell.length_b   1.000
_cell.length_c   1.000
_cell.angle_alpha   90.00
_cell.angle_beta   90.00
_cell.angle_gamma   90.00
#
_symmetry.space_group_name_H-M   'P 1'
#
loop_
_entity.id
_entity.type
_entity.pdbx_description
1 polymer ?
#
loop_
_entity_poly.entity_id
_entity_poly.type
_entity_poly.pdbx_seq_one_letter_code
_entity_poly.pdbx_strand_id
1 'polypeptide(L)'
;MTMTIDDFISRVLDAMPATTPQRSQIAVELRGHIAERMGDGGSEADVLRQLGDPVALAESYLSAVPMVSAPLGERVLAKLIDIVLVALVMGSITGLLALVLPLEVMVPVGLAIVLIGGSFMFGAYTIASECVWGQTIGKRVMKLRVVRETGTRISVGQSLVRQLPMFLQVYMIDAMFALFTERRQRAFELLSKTRVVV
;
A
#
# COMPACT_ATOMS: atom_id res chain seq x y z
N MET A 1 -16.40 10.55 -24.17
CA MET A 1 -15.62 9.34 -24.51
C MET A 1 -16.34 8.18 -23.85
N THR A 2 -16.97 7.31 -24.64
CA THR A 2 -17.65 6.11 -24.13
C THR A 2 -16.60 5.13 -23.61
N MET A 3 -16.83 4.58 -22.42
CA MET A 3 -15.92 3.60 -21.80
C MET A 3 -16.06 2.27 -22.53
N THR A 4 -14.94 1.67 -22.95
CA THR A 4 -14.92 0.36 -23.59
C THR A 4 -14.91 -0.76 -22.55
N ILE A 5 -15.19 -2.00 -22.96
CA ILE A 5 -15.05 -3.19 -22.11
C ILE A 5 -13.62 -3.33 -21.58
N ASP A 6 -12.60 -3.13 -22.42
CA ASP A 6 -11.20 -3.23 -21.97
C ASP A 6 -10.84 -2.11 -20.99
N ASP A 7 -11.36 -0.89 -21.18
CA ASP A 7 -11.21 0.20 -20.22
C ASP A 7 -11.91 -0.11 -18.88
N PHE A 8 -13.07 -0.75 -18.92
CA PHE A 8 -13.78 -1.14 -17.71
C PHE A 8 -13.00 -2.21 -16.94
N ILE A 9 -12.57 -3.27 -17.62
CA ILE A 9 -11.84 -4.37 -16.99
C ILE A 9 -10.50 -3.86 -16.44
N SER A 10 -9.78 -3.02 -17.17
CA SER A 10 -8.54 -2.42 -16.66
C SER A 10 -8.79 -1.60 -15.38
N ARG A 11 -9.85 -0.78 -15.32
CA ARG A 11 -10.22 -0.04 -14.10
C ARG A 11 -10.57 -0.95 -12.93
N VAL A 12 -11.31 -2.04 -13.15
CA VAL A 12 -11.60 -3.05 -12.13
C VAL A 12 -10.28 -3.62 -11.60
N LEU A 13 -9.39 -4.02 -12.50
CA LEU A 13 -8.12 -4.63 -12.12
C LEU A 13 -7.19 -3.64 -11.42
N ASP A 14 -7.17 -2.37 -11.80
CA ASP A 14 -6.33 -1.33 -11.20
C ASP A 14 -6.77 -0.96 -9.77
N ALA A 15 -8.06 -1.10 -9.47
CA ALA A 15 -8.56 -1.01 -8.09
C ALA A 15 -8.04 -2.14 -7.20
N MET A 16 -7.61 -3.27 -7.77
CA MET A 16 -7.06 -4.40 -7.03
C MET A 16 -5.55 -4.27 -6.82
N PRO A 17 -5.01 -4.61 -5.64
CA PRO A 17 -3.57 -4.71 -5.42
C PRO A 17 -2.88 -5.56 -6.49
N ALA A 18 -1.70 -5.16 -6.94
CA ALA A 18 -0.94 -5.92 -7.95
C ALA A 18 -0.63 -7.35 -7.48
N THR A 19 -0.53 -7.53 -6.16
CA THR A 19 -0.21 -8.78 -5.48
C THR A 19 -1.46 -9.60 -5.12
N THR A 20 -2.66 -9.18 -5.52
CA THR A 20 -3.89 -9.95 -5.26
C THR A 20 -3.80 -11.34 -5.88
N PRO A 21 -3.92 -12.42 -5.08
CA PRO A 21 -4.06 -13.77 -5.61
C PRO A 21 -5.23 -13.83 -6.58
N GLN A 22 -5.11 -14.57 -7.69
CA GLN A 22 -6.20 -14.79 -8.64
C GLN A 22 -6.65 -13.54 -9.45
N ARG A 23 -5.92 -12.41 -9.41
CA ARG A 23 -6.22 -11.21 -10.24
C ARG A 23 -6.38 -11.55 -11.74
N SER A 24 -5.59 -12.48 -12.26
CA SER A 24 -5.72 -12.97 -13.65
C SER A 24 -6.96 -13.83 -13.87
N GLN A 25 -7.36 -14.65 -12.90
CA GLN A 25 -8.57 -15.47 -12.98
C GLN A 25 -9.82 -14.59 -12.96
N ILE A 26 -9.86 -13.59 -12.08
CA ILE A 26 -10.96 -12.61 -12.04
C ILE A 26 -11.06 -11.87 -13.38
N ALA A 27 -9.93 -11.52 -14.00
CA ALA A 27 -9.94 -10.90 -15.32
C ALA A 27 -10.54 -11.81 -16.40
N VAL A 28 -10.22 -13.11 -16.38
CA VAL A 28 -10.76 -14.10 -17.33
C VAL A 28 -12.24 -14.33 -17.09
N GLU A 29 -12.66 -14.49 -15.84
CA GLU A 29 -14.05 -14.68 -15.45
C GLU A 29 -14.91 -13.46 -15.84
N LEU A 30 -14.43 -12.25 -15.54
CA LEU A 30 -15.12 -11.01 -15.90
C LEU A 30 -15.26 -10.86 -17.42
N ARG A 31 -14.22 -11.19 -18.19
CA ARG A 31 -14.30 -11.24 -19.67
C ARG A 31 -15.34 -12.26 -20.13
N GLY A 32 -15.38 -13.44 -19.52
CA GLY A 32 -16.37 -14.48 -19.83
C GLY A 32 -17.80 -13.99 -19.61
N HIS A 33 -18.10 -13.45 -18.43
CA HIS A 33 -19.43 -12.91 -18.11
C HIS A 33 -19.86 -11.75 -19.01
N ILE A 34 -18.91 -10.91 -19.45
CA ILE A 34 -19.22 -9.82 -20.39
C ILE A 34 -19.50 -10.39 -21.78
N ALA A 35 -18.68 -11.34 -22.26
CA ALA A 35 -18.85 -11.95 -23.58
C ALA A 35 -20.18 -12.72 -23.69
N GLU A 36 -20.59 -13.42 -22.64
CA GLU A 36 -21.88 -14.11 -22.57
C GLU A 36 -23.06 -13.12 -22.72
N ARG A 37 -23.06 -12.03 -21.94
CA ARG A 37 -24.11 -11.00 -22.02
C ARG A 37 -24.16 -10.26 -23.35
N MET A 38 -23.00 -10.10 -24.00
CA MET A 38 -22.92 -9.54 -25.36
C MET A 38 -23.49 -10.52 -26.39
N GLY A 39 -23.30 -11.82 -26.21
CA GLY A 39 -23.86 -12.88 -27.05
C GLY A 39 -25.39 -12.94 -27.02
N ASP A 40 -25.99 -12.58 -25.89
CA ASP A 40 -27.45 -12.48 -25.71
C ASP A 40 -28.08 -11.22 -26.35
N GLY A 41 -27.31 -10.45 -27.14
CA GLY A 41 -27.80 -9.30 -27.90
C GLY A 41 -27.78 -7.97 -27.15
N GLY A 42 -27.11 -7.88 -26.00
CA GLY A 42 -26.92 -6.64 -25.26
C GLY A 42 -25.95 -5.68 -25.96
N SER A 43 -26.25 -4.38 -25.94
CA SER A 43 -25.27 -3.37 -26.38
C SER A 43 -24.16 -3.22 -25.33
N GLU A 44 -22.94 -2.88 -25.76
CA GLU A 44 -21.78 -2.71 -24.87
C GLU A 44 -22.08 -1.72 -23.72
N ALA A 45 -22.77 -0.62 -24.04
CA ALA A 45 -23.15 0.39 -23.06
C ALA A 45 -24.14 -0.14 -22.02
N ASP A 46 -25.09 -0.99 -22.42
CA ASP A 46 -26.07 -1.58 -21.51
C ASP A 46 -25.42 -2.58 -20.56
N VAL A 47 -24.52 -3.44 -21.07
CA VAL A 47 -23.78 -4.41 -20.25
C VAL A 47 -22.92 -3.70 -19.21
N LEU A 48 -22.15 -2.67 -19.61
CA LEU A 48 -21.33 -1.90 -18.68
C LEU A 48 -22.18 -1.14 -17.65
N ARG A 49 -23.33 -0.61 -18.05
CA ARG A 49 -24.26 0.06 -17.13
C ARG A 49 -24.84 -0.88 -16.08
N GLN A 50 -25.10 -2.14 -16.44
CA GLN A 50 -25.57 -3.16 -15.51
C GLN A 50 -24.47 -3.59 -14.52
N LEU A 51 -23.21 -3.64 -14.95
CA LEU A 51 -22.07 -3.95 -14.08
C LEU A 51 -21.76 -2.83 -13.08
N GLY A 52 -22.15 -1.59 -13.39
CA GLY A 52 -22.05 -0.45 -12.49
C GLY A 52 -20.64 0.14 -12.40
N ASP A 53 -20.24 0.55 -11.19
CA ASP A 53 -18.93 1.15 -10.94
C ASP A 53 -17.83 0.07 -10.90
N PRO A 54 -16.74 0.20 -11.70
CA PRO A 54 -15.65 -0.77 -11.69
C PRO A 54 -14.98 -0.93 -10.32
N VAL A 55 -14.90 0.14 -9.51
CA VAL A 55 -14.28 0.06 -8.18
C VAL A 55 -15.18 -0.72 -7.23
N ALA A 56 -16.47 -0.43 -7.20
CA ALA A 56 -17.45 -1.19 -6.42
C ALA A 56 -17.48 -2.68 -6.81
N LEU A 57 -17.37 -2.99 -8.11
CA LEU A 57 -17.27 -4.37 -8.58
C LEU A 57 -15.97 -5.04 -8.10
N ALA A 58 -14.83 -4.34 -8.12
CA ALA A 58 -13.60 -4.87 -7.55
C ALA A 58 -13.72 -5.15 -6.04
N GLU A 59 -14.39 -4.28 -5.29
CA GLU A 59 -14.66 -4.47 -3.87
C GLU A 59 -15.55 -5.69 -3.61
N SER A 60 -16.56 -5.95 -4.45
CA SER A 60 -17.42 -7.13 -4.26
C SER A 60 -16.63 -8.42 -4.42
N TYR A 61 -15.81 -8.54 -5.47
CA TYR A 61 -14.90 -9.68 -5.67
C TYR A 61 -13.94 -9.89 -4.49
N LEU A 62 -13.37 -8.81 -3.96
CA LEU A 62 -12.36 -8.88 -2.89
C LEU A 62 -12.96 -9.08 -1.49
N SER A 63 -14.18 -8.59 -1.25
CA SER A 63 -14.86 -8.73 0.04
C SER A 63 -15.19 -10.19 0.37
N ALA A 64 -15.35 -11.03 -0.65
CA ALA A 64 -15.58 -12.47 -0.51
C ALA A 64 -14.29 -13.24 -0.12
N VAL A 65 -13.12 -12.65 -0.34
CA VAL A 65 -11.84 -13.32 -0.07
C VAL A 65 -11.45 -13.11 1.39
N PRO A 66 -11.32 -14.19 2.20
CA PRO A 66 -10.89 -14.06 3.58
C PRO A 66 -9.46 -13.52 3.61
N MET A 67 -9.26 -12.43 4.36
CA MET A 67 -7.93 -11.86 4.55
C MET A 67 -7.44 -12.15 5.95
N VAL A 68 -6.27 -12.77 6.03
CA VAL A 68 -5.58 -13.05 7.29
C VAL A 68 -4.76 -11.82 7.67
N SER A 69 -5.01 -11.28 8.87
CA SER A 69 -4.25 -10.14 9.39
C SER A 69 -2.80 -10.53 9.69
N ALA A 70 -1.87 -9.67 9.28
CA ALA A 70 -0.44 -9.91 9.45
C ALA A 70 -0.04 -9.98 10.94
N PRO A 71 0.78 -10.96 11.35
CA PRO A 71 1.36 -11.01 12.68
C PRO A 71 2.18 -9.76 13.06
N LEU A 72 2.10 -9.34 14.32
CA LEU A 72 2.85 -8.16 14.79
C LEU A 72 4.36 -8.35 14.61
N GLY A 73 4.88 -9.54 14.88
CA GLY A 73 6.31 -9.86 14.67
C GLY A 73 6.74 -9.68 13.23
N GLU A 74 5.95 -10.13 12.26
CA GLU A 74 6.26 -9.95 10.84
C GLU A 74 6.23 -8.48 10.42
N ARG A 75 5.30 -7.70 10.98
CA ARG A 75 5.23 -6.26 10.75
C ARG A 75 6.43 -5.52 11.32
N VAL A 76 6.91 -5.93 12.50
CA VAL A 76 8.11 -5.37 13.13
C VAL A 76 9.35 -5.73 12.30
N LEU A 77 9.51 -6.98 11.88
CA LEU A 77 10.61 -7.41 11.02
C LEU A 77 10.61 -6.67 9.68
N ALA A 78 9.45 -6.51 9.03
CA ALA A 78 9.32 -5.71 7.83
C ALA A 78 9.79 -4.26 8.05
N LYS A 79 9.40 -3.65 9.18
CA LYS A 79 9.83 -2.29 9.55
C LYS A 79 11.34 -2.21 9.78
N LEU A 80 11.94 -3.21 10.43
CA LEU A 80 13.39 -3.26 10.66
C LEU A 80 14.16 -3.34 9.33
N ILE A 81 13.68 -4.12 8.37
CA ILE A 81 14.28 -4.18 7.02
C ILE A 81 14.22 -2.81 6.34
N ASP A 82 13.07 -2.13 6.41
CA ASP A 82 12.93 -0.79 5.83
C ASP A 82 13.85 0.24 6.53
N ILE A 83 14.05 0.14 7.85
CA ILE A 83 14.97 0.99 8.61
C ILE A 83 16.41 0.75 8.15
N VAL A 84 16.85 -0.51 8.04
CA VAL A 84 18.19 -0.85 7.56
C VAL A 84 18.42 -0.34 6.15
N LEU A 85 17.43 -0.47 5.26
CA LEU A 85 17.50 0.07 3.90
C LEU A 85 17.73 1.58 3.89
N VAL A 86 16.92 2.34 4.64
CA VAL A 86 17.07 3.80 4.71
C VAL A 86 18.40 4.16 5.37
N ALA A 87 18.80 3.48 6.43
CA ALA A 87 20.08 3.71 7.10
C ALA A 87 21.27 3.48 6.17
N LEU A 88 21.24 2.45 5.31
CA LEU A 88 22.28 2.20 4.31
C LEU A 88 22.37 3.33 3.29
N VAL A 89 21.23 3.81 2.79
CA VAL A 89 21.18 4.93 1.83
C VAL A 89 21.72 6.21 2.48
N MET A 90 21.20 6.57 3.66
CA MET A 90 21.63 7.77 4.38
C MET A 90 23.11 7.70 4.79
N GLY A 91 23.57 6.54 5.25
CA GLY A 91 24.97 6.29 5.62
C GLY A 91 25.91 6.37 4.42
N SER A 92 25.47 5.92 3.24
CA SER A 92 26.25 6.07 2.00
C SER A 92 26.39 7.54 1.62
N ILE A 93 25.31 8.33 1.73
CA ILE A 93 25.32 9.76 1.44
C ILE A 93 26.25 10.51 2.40
N THR A 94 26.14 10.27 3.71
CA THR A 94 27.00 10.93 4.69
C THR A 94 28.45 10.46 4.57
N GLY A 95 28.68 9.18 4.28
CA GLY A 95 30.02 8.64 4.04
C GLY A 95 30.72 9.27 2.84
N LEU A 96 30.00 9.47 1.72
CA LEU A 96 30.55 10.18 0.56
C LEU A 96 30.86 11.64 0.86
N LEU A 97 29.97 12.32 1.58
CA LEU A 97 30.18 13.71 1.97
C LEU A 97 31.38 13.85 2.92
N ALA A 98 31.65 12.85 3.76
CA ALA A 98 32.81 12.81 4.67
C ALA A 98 34.16 12.78 3.93
N LEU A 99 34.18 12.40 2.65
CA LEU A 99 35.39 12.42 1.82
C LEU A 99 35.76 13.83 1.35
N VAL A 100 34.83 14.79 1.40
CA VAL A 100 35.01 16.15 0.86
C VAL A 100 34.86 17.26 1.89
N LEU A 101 34.17 17.01 3.01
CA LEU A 101 33.99 18.03 4.05
C LEU A 101 34.95 17.85 5.23
N PRO A 102 35.43 18.94 5.84
CA PRO A 102 36.17 18.87 7.09
C PRO A 102 35.29 18.32 8.22
N LEU A 103 35.92 17.63 9.18
CA LEU A 103 35.22 16.90 10.24
C LEU A 103 34.27 17.80 11.06
N GLU A 104 34.69 19.03 11.34
CA GLU A 104 33.92 20.02 12.11
C GLU A 104 32.58 20.39 11.45
N VAL A 105 32.53 20.37 10.12
CA VAL A 105 31.30 20.62 9.35
C VAL A 105 30.53 19.31 9.13
N MET A 106 31.25 18.22 8.91
CA MET A 106 30.68 16.89 8.66
C MET A 106 29.81 16.39 9.81
N VAL A 107 30.25 16.55 11.06
CA VAL A 107 29.50 16.05 12.22
C VAL A 107 28.08 16.65 12.32
N PRO A 108 27.89 17.99 12.37
CA PRO A 108 26.56 18.57 12.44
C PRO A 108 25.74 18.33 11.17
N VAL A 109 26.35 18.42 9.98
CA VAL A 109 25.65 18.19 8.70
C VAL A 109 25.21 16.73 8.56
N GLY A 110 26.09 15.79 8.86
CA GLY A 110 25.80 14.35 8.84
C GLY A 110 24.70 13.97 9.82
N LEU A 111 24.72 14.54 11.03
CA LEU A 111 23.66 14.33 12.01
C LEU A 111 22.31 14.88 11.51
N ALA A 112 22.29 16.09 10.95
CA ALA A 112 21.08 16.68 10.38
C ALA A 112 20.54 15.84 9.20
N ILE A 113 21.42 15.37 8.32
CA ILE A 113 21.08 14.48 7.20
C ILE A 113 20.44 13.20 7.71
N VAL A 114 21.06 12.51 8.69
CA VAL A 114 20.54 11.25 9.22
C VAL A 114 19.21 11.45 9.97
N LEU A 115 19.13 12.44 10.87
CA LEU A 115 17.94 12.62 11.69
C LEU A 115 16.77 13.21 10.88
N ILE A 116 16.99 14.34 10.21
CA ILE A 116 15.92 15.06 9.50
C ILE A 116 15.70 14.42 8.13
N GLY A 117 16.78 14.28 7.35
CA GLY A 117 16.73 13.68 6.02
C GLY A 117 16.30 12.22 6.06
N GLY A 118 16.81 11.43 7.00
CA GLY A 118 16.42 10.04 7.18
C GLY A 118 14.96 9.88 7.60
N SER A 119 14.46 10.70 8.53
CA SER A 119 13.04 10.67 8.92
C SER A 119 12.11 11.04 7.77
N PHE A 120 12.45 12.09 7.02
CA PHE A 120 11.69 12.52 5.85
C PHE A 120 11.72 11.46 4.74
N MET A 121 12.91 10.93 4.42
CA MET A 121 13.10 9.88 3.44
C MET A 121 12.30 8.63 3.82
N PHE A 122 12.35 8.20 5.08
CA PHE A 122 11.61 7.04 5.56
C PHE A 122 10.09 7.22 5.39
N GLY A 123 9.56 8.39 5.77
CA GLY A 123 8.16 8.74 5.59
C GLY A 123 7.73 8.74 4.13
N ALA A 124 8.43 9.50 3.29
CA ALA A 124 8.16 9.63 1.86
C ALA A 124 8.26 8.28 1.13
N TYR A 125 9.31 7.50 1.43
CA TYR A 125 9.50 6.15 0.92
C TYR A 125 8.31 5.24 1.25
N THR A 126 7.87 5.24 2.51
CA THR A 126 6.75 4.39 2.95
C THR A 126 5.45 4.79 2.25
N ILE A 127 5.16 6.09 2.17
CA ILE A 127 3.94 6.60 1.51
C ILE A 127 3.93 6.24 0.03
N ALA A 128 5.02 6.53 -0.68
CA ALA A 128 5.13 6.26 -2.11
C ALA A 128 5.01 4.76 -2.41
N SER A 129 5.72 3.93 -1.63
CA SER A 129 5.74 2.49 -1.87
C SER A 129 4.41 1.80 -1.54
N GLU A 130 3.74 2.20 -0.45
CA GLU A 130 2.41 1.69 -0.11
C GLU A 130 1.35 2.14 -1.13
N CYS A 131 1.44 3.37 -1.65
CA CYS A 131 0.49 3.85 -2.65
C CYS A 131 0.66 3.16 -4.00
N VAL A 132 1.90 3.03 -4.49
CA VAL A 132 2.19 2.54 -5.84
C VAL A 132 2.14 1.01 -5.90
N TRP A 133 2.77 0.35 -4.93
CA TRP A 133 2.94 -1.11 -4.93
C TRP A 133 2.10 -1.83 -3.88
N GLY A 134 1.41 -1.12 -2.98
CA GLY A 134 0.68 -1.72 -1.87
C GLY A 134 1.58 -2.25 -0.75
N GLN A 135 2.90 -2.06 -0.84
CA GLN A 135 3.88 -2.61 0.11
C GLN A 135 5.24 -1.91 0.01
N THR A 136 5.92 -1.80 1.15
CA THR A 136 7.35 -1.45 1.23
C THR A 136 8.22 -2.65 0.86
N ILE A 137 9.54 -2.45 0.75
CA ILE A 137 10.49 -3.53 0.44
C ILE A 137 10.53 -4.53 1.60
N GLY A 138 10.61 -4.07 2.84
CA GLY A 138 10.55 -4.93 4.01
C GLY A 138 9.26 -5.72 4.08
N LYS A 139 8.12 -5.09 3.78
CA LYS A 139 6.83 -5.79 3.67
C LYS A 139 6.83 -6.83 2.57
N ARG A 140 7.41 -6.52 1.40
CA ARG A 140 7.53 -7.47 0.29
C ARG A 140 8.35 -8.70 0.68
N VAL A 141 9.47 -8.51 1.37
CA VAL A 141 10.31 -9.62 1.89
C VAL A 141 9.51 -10.48 2.87
N MET A 142 8.71 -9.86 3.72
CA MET A 142 7.84 -10.54 4.68
C MET A 142 6.50 -11.01 4.08
N LYS A 143 6.30 -10.89 2.76
CA LYS A 143 5.06 -11.23 2.03
C LYS A 143 3.81 -10.53 2.58
N LEU A 144 3.98 -9.31 3.10
CA LEU A 144 2.92 -8.48 3.65
C LEU A 144 2.43 -7.48 2.61
N ARG A 145 1.13 -7.18 2.64
CA ARG A 145 0.51 -6.17 1.78
C ARG A 145 -0.44 -5.29 2.56
N VAL A 146 -0.54 -4.04 2.13
CA VAL A 146 -1.41 -3.01 2.71
C VAL A 146 -2.61 -2.84 1.79
N VAL A 147 -3.80 -3.06 2.34
CA VAL A 147 -5.07 -3.02 1.63
C VAL A 147 -6.10 -2.23 2.41
N ARG A 148 -7.17 -1.79 1.74
CA ARG A 148 -8.38 -1.33 2.43
C ARG A 148 -9.03 -2.48 3.18
N GLU A 149 -9.97 -2.15 4.06
CA GLU A 149 -10.81 -3.18 4.69
C GLU A 149 -11.58 -4.03 3.67
N THR A 150 -11.95 -3.45 2.52
CA THR A 150 -12.57 -4.11 1.37
C THR A 150 -11.58 -4.94 0.53
N GLY A 151 -10.27 -4.83 0.78
CA GLY A 151 -9.21 -5.55 0.06
C GLY A 151 -8.65 -4.82 -1.16
N THR A 152 -9.28 -3.73 -1.59
CA THR A 152 -8.79 -2.89 -2.70
C THR A 152 -7.52 -2.11 -2.34
N ARG A 153 -6.90 -1.50 -3.34
CA ARG A 153 -5.73 -0.63 -3.14
C ARG A 153 -6.07 0.57 -2.26
N ILE A 154 -5.10 0.95 -1.45
CA ILE A 154 -5.19 2.18 -0.66
C ILE A 154 -5.01 3.41 -1.55
N SER A 155 -5.65 4.52 -1.20
CA SER A 155 -5.38 5.82 -1.84
C SER A 155 -4.15 6.50 -1.24
N VAL A 156 -3.64 7.52 -1.95
CA VAL A 156 -2.58 8.42 -1.45
C VAL A 156 -2.97 9.00 -0.09
N GLY A 157 -4.20 9.52 0.04
CA GLY A 157 -4.70 10.09 1.29
C GLY A 157 -4.72 9.09 2.45
N GLN A 158 -5.12 7.84 2.19
CA GLN A 158 -5.06 6.79 3.21
C GLN A 158 -3.62 6.46 3.61
N SER A 159 -2.71 6.36 2.65
CA SER A 159 -1.29 6.11 2.92
C SER A 159 -0.66 7.23 3.76
N LEU A 160 -1.01 8.48 3.48
CA LEU A 160 -0.59 9.64 4.28
C LEU A 160 -1.13 9.57 5.71
N VAL A 161 -2.44 9.35 5.89
CA VAL A 161 -3.08 9.28 7.21
C VAL A 161 -2.45 8.17 8.07
N ARG A 162 -2.15 7.01 7.49
CA ARG A 162 -1.48 5.89 8.17
C ARG A 162 -0.08 6.22 8.71
N GLN A 163 0.55 7.26 8.17
CA GLN A 163 1.93 7.67 8.48
C GLN A 163 1.99 8.93 9.36
N LEU A 164 0.87 9.64 9.56
CA LEU A 164 0.78 10.77 10.49
C LEU A 164 1.34 10.50 11.90
N PRO A 165 1.18 9.31 12.51
CA PRO A 165 1.73 9.04 13.83
C PRO A 165 3.24 9.24 13.95
N MET A 166 3.97 9.04 12.84
CA MET A 166 5.41 9.27 12.79
C MET A 166 5.73 10.76 12.88
N PHE A 167 5.02 11.59 12.12
CA PHE A 167 5.22 13.05 12.12
C PHE A 167 4.74 13.73 13.39
N LEU A 168 3.68 13.18 14.01
CA LEU A 168 3.11 13.66 15.27
C LEU A 168 3.84 13.11 16.51
N GLN A 169 4.88 12.28 16.33
CA GLN A 169 5.62 11.62 17.42
C GLN A 169 4.77 10.72 18.34
N VAL A 170 3.59 10.30 17.88
CA VAL A 170 2.65 9.41 18.62
C VAL A 170 2.66 7.97 18.10
N TYR A 171 3.68 7.58 17.34
CA TYR A 171 3.77 6.24 16.72
C TYR A 171 3.64 5.09 17.73
N MET A 172 4.21 5.23 18.93
CA MET A 172 4.10 4.18 19.96
C MET A 172 2.66 4.01 20.45
N ILE A 173 1.96 5.13 20.69
CA ILE A 173 0.56 5.11 21.09
C ILE A 173 -0.29 4.50 19.97
N ASP A 174 -0.08 4.90 18.72
CA ASP A 174 -0.75 4.32 17.55
C ASP A 174 -0.53 2.80 17.44
N ALA A 175 0.72 2.34 17.61
CA ALA A 175 1.08 0.94 17.51
C ALA A 175 0.45 0.07 18.61
N MET A 176 0.28 0.60 19.83
CA MET A 176 -0.34 -0.13 20.94
C MET A 176 -1.79 -0.55 20.65
N PHE A 177 -2.54 0.23 19.87
CA PHE A 177 -3.91 -0.14 19.46
C PHE A 177 -3.98 -1.46 18.69
N ALA A 178 -2.89 -1.87 18.03
CA ALA A 178 -2.84 -3.15 17.33
C ALA A 178 -2.90 -4.38 18.27
N LEU A 179 -2.65 -4.19 19.58
CA LEU A 179 -2.81 -5.24 20.59
C LEU A 179 -4.26 -5.42 21.04
N PHE A 180 -5.09 -4.39 20.87
CA PHE A 180 -6.47 -4.35 21.36
C PHE A 180 -7.52 -4.54 20.24
N THR A 181 -7.08 -4.74 19.01
CA THR A 181 -7.97 -4.90 17.85
C THR A 181 -7.89 -6.33 17.31
N GLU A 182 -9.04 -6.93 17.01
CA GLU A 182 -9.12 -8.31 16.49
C GLU A 182 -8.31 -8.49 15.19
N ARG A 183 -8.35 -7.46 14.33
CA ARG A 183 -7.63 -7.42 13.05
C ARG A 183 -6.20 -6.90 13.16
N ARG A 184 -5.71 -6.64 14.38
CA ARG A 184 -4.39 -6.08 14.67
C ARG A 184 -4.13 -4.73 13.98
N GLN A 185 -5.16 -3.91 13.81
CA GLN A 185 -5.03 -2.58 13.20
C GLN A 185 -4.51 -1.57 14.22
N ARG A 186 -3.60 -0.70 13.79
CA ARG A 186 -3.20 0.48 14.60
C ARG A 186 -4.30 1.54 14.57
N ALA A 187 -4.26 2.52 15.48
CA ALA A 187 -5.29 3.57 15.58
C ALA A 187 -5.52 4.31 14.25
N PHE A 188 -4.45 4.70 13.57
CA PHE A 188 -4.53 5.41 12.29
C PHE A 188 -4.84 4.48 11.11
N GLU A 189 -4.71 3.16 11.30
CA GLU A 189 -5.18 2.16 10.32
C GLU A 189 -6.70 1.99 10.41
N LEU A 190 -7.27 2.04 11.62
CA LEU A 190 -8.72 2.14 11.82
C LEU A 190 -9.26 3.44 11.20
N LEU A 191 -8.61 4.58 11.48
CA LEU A 191 -9.02 5.89 10.94
C LEU A 191 -9.02 5.92 9.41
N SER A 192 -8.01 5.32 8.80
CA SER A 192 -7.88 5.26 7.33
C SER A 192 -8.64 4.10 6.70
N LYS A 193 -9.31 3.23 7.48
CA LYS A 193 -10.00 2.01 7.03
C LYS A 193 -9.09 1.10 6.20
N THR A 194 -7.90 0.85 6.73
CA THR A 194 -6.87 0.04 6.07
C THR A 194 -6.33 -1.02 7.03
N ARG A 195 -5.74 -2.08 6.47
CA ARG A 195 -5.12 -3.16 7.24
C ARG A 195 -3.93 -3.76 6.50
N VAL A 196 -3.09 -4.45 7.26
CA VAL A 196 -1.95 -5.21 6.73
C VAL A 196 -2.31 -6.69 6.78
N VAL A 197 -2.21 -7.36 5.64
CA VAL A 197 -2.61 -8.76 5.45
C VAL A 197 -1.47 -9.55 4.83
N VAL A 198 -1.53 -10.87 4.96
CA VAL A 198 -0.67 -11.83 4.24
C VAL A 198 -1.27 -12.25 2.90
#